data_AF-A0A0E2P994-F1
#
_entry.id   AF-A0A0E2P994-F1
#
_cell.length_a   1.000
_cell.length_b   1.000
_cell.length_c   1.000
_cell.angle_alpha   90.00
_cell.angle_beta   90.00
_cell.angle_gamma   90.00
#
_symmetry.space_group_name_H-M   'P 1'
#
loop_
_entity.id
_entity.type
_entity.pdbx_description
1 polymer ?
#
loop_
_entity_poly.entity_id
_entity_poly.type
_entity_poly.pdbx_seq_one_letter_code
_entity_poly.pdbx_strand_id
1 'polypeptide(L)'
;MTTFIFDGYDTAPLTILLAHGAGASMDSPSMTATAKALATAGFQVARFEFHYMAARRYGQRKPPPRAETVNPEYIKAIADLRARGVAGPLIIGGKSMGGRVASMVADEMFAKGEISGLICLGYPFHPPAKPEQLRTKHLADLKTPTLIFQGTRDEFGTKEEVATYGLSKAIEVIWLEDGDHDLKPRKSVSGFSTADHLKTLAGTVKAWTGRIVS
;
A
#
# COMPACT_ATOMS: atom_id res chain seq x y z
N MET A 1 -8.44 18.25 9.52
CA MET A 1 -7.23 18.22 8.68
C MET A 1 -6.51 16.92 8.97
N THR A 2 -6.14 16.16 7.94
CA THR A 2 -5.40 14.90 8.07
C THR A 2 -3.98 15.17 8.59
N THR A 3 -3.56 14.43 9.62
CA THR A 3 -2.19 14.48 10.13
C THR A 3 -1.32 13.52 9.31
N PHE A 4 -0.14 13.98 8.90
CA PHE A 4 0.81 13.19 8.12
C PHE A 4 2.17 13.06 8.83
N ILE A 5 2.83 11.91 8.64
CA ILE A 5 4.27 11.74 8.86
C ILE A 5 4.95 11.70 7.49
N PHE A 6 6.07 12.41 7.36
CA PHE A 6 6.87 12.46 6.12
C PHE A 6 8.24 11.80 6.31
N ASP A 7 8.68 11.08 5.28
CA ASP A 7 10.05 10.62 5.09
C ASP A 7 10.54 11.04 3.70
N GLY A 8 11.84 11.29 3.54
CA GLY A 8 12.42 11.77 2.28
C GLY A 8 12.36 13.29 2.11
N TYR A 9 12.95 13.79 1.03
CA TYR A 9 13.00 15.22 0.73
C TYR A 9 11.65 15.73 0.22
N ASP A 10 11.26 16.93 0.61
CA ASP A 10 10.08 17.63 0.08
C ASP A 10 10.24 18.10 -1.37
N THR A 11 11.49 18.15 -1.84
CA THR A 11 11.85 18.40 -3.24
C THR A 11 11.86 17.13 -4.10
N ALA A 12 11.51 15.96 -3.55
CA ALA A 12 11.44 14.75 -4.35
C ALA A 12 10.40 14.89 -5.48
N PRO A 13 10.69 14.44 -6.71
CA PRO A 13 9.82 14.66 -7.86
C PRO A 13 8.52 13.86 -7.83
N LEU A 14 8.40 12.88 -6.93
CA LEU A 14 7.25 12.01 -6.80
C LEU A 14 6.97 11.73 -5.31
N THR A 15 5.68 11.80 -4.95
CA THR A 15 5.21 11.50 -3.60
C THR A 15 4.46 10.16 -3.56
N ILE A 16 4.65 9.41 -2.49
CA ILE A 16 3.91 8.17 -2.19
C ILE A 16 3.09 8.39 -0.91
N LEU A 17 1.77 8.28 -0.99
CA LEU A 17 0.86 8.32 0.15
C LEU A 17 0.50 6.90 0.59
N LEU A 18 0.80 6.53 1.85
CA LEU A 18 0.54 5.21 2.39
C LEU A 18 -0.40 5.24 3.60
N ALA A 19 -1.44 4.40 3.57
CA ALA A 19 -2.27 4.07 4.71
C ALA A 19 -1.77 2.83 5.45
N HIS A 20 -2.01 2.79 6.77
CA HIS A 20 -1.68 1.65 7.61
C HIS A 20 -2.67 0.48 7.48
N GLY A 21 -2.29 -0.68 8.03
CA GLY A 21 -3.16 -1.85 8.13
C GLY A 21 -4.12 -1.81 9.32
N ALA A 22 -5.02 -2.79 9.42
CA ALA A 22 -6.11 -2.78 10.40
C ALA A 22 -5.63 -2.66 11.88
N GLY A 23 -4.52 -3.31 12.23
CA GLY A 23 -4.07 -3.49 13.61
C GLY A 23 -3.00 -2.51 14.11
N ALA A 24 -2.25 -1.88 13.21
CA ALA A 24 -1.06 -1.10 13.55
C ALA A 24 -1.10 0.31 12.97
N SER A 25 -0.52 1.26 13.69
CA SER A 25 -0.46 2.69 13.34
C SER A 25 0.48 2.99 12.17
N MET A 26 0.38 4.22 11.66
CA MET A 26 1.22 4.69 10.54
C MET A 26 2.72 4.71 10.86
N ASP A 27 3.09 4.80 12.13
CA ASP A 27 4.45 4.78 12.67
C ASP A 27 4.93 3.39 13.13
N SER A 28 4.14 2.34 12.87
CA SER A 28 4.56 0.96 13.17
C SER A 28 5.90 0.59 12.52
N PRO A 29 6.68 -0.34 13.09
CA PRO A 29 8.01 -0.67 12.58
C PRO A 29 8.02 -1.05 11.08
N SER A 30 7.02 -1.81 10.62
CA SER A 30 6.90 -2.20 9.20
C SER A 30 6.64 -1.00 8.29
N MET A 31 5.72 -0.10 8.67
CA MET A 31 5.43 1.11 7.89
C MET A 31 6.63 2.06 7.86
N THR A 32 7.29 2.25 9.00
CA THR A 32 8.48 3.10 9.10
C THR A 32 9.65 2.55 8.29
N ALA A 33 9.90 1.24 8.33
CA ALA A 33 10.96 0.63 7.53
C ALA A 33 10.68 0.76 6.02
N THR A 34 9.42 0.57 5.61
CA THR A 34 9.00 0.75 4.21
C THR A 34 9.16 2.19 3.74
N ALA A 35 8.69 3.16 4.53
CA ALA A 35 8.81 4.57 4.20
C ALA A 35 10.28 5.00 4.06
N LYS A 36 11.16 4.55 4.95
CA LYS A 36 12.61 4.82 4.86
C LYS A 36 13.27 4.19 3.63
N ALA A 37 12.87 2.97 3.25
CA ALA A 37 13.40 2.31 2.06
C ALA A 37 13.00 3.07 0.77
N LEU A 38 11.73 3.48 0.67
CA LEU A 38 11.23 4.30 -0.43
C LEU A 38 11.88 5.70 -0.43
N ALA A 39 12.02 6.33 0.73
CA ALA A 39 12.69 7.62 0.85
C ALA A 39 14.15 7.56 0.36
N THR A 40 14.87 6.50 0.72
CA THR A 40 16.24 6.25 0.24
C THR A 40 16.30 6.08 -1.28
N ALA A 41 15.23 5.58 -1.91
CA ALA A 41 15.11 5.49 -3.37
C ALA A 41 14.72 6.83 -4.06
N GLY A 42 14.60 7.91 -3.29
CA GLY A 42 14.37 9.26 -3.79
C GLY A 42 12.90 9.66 -3.93
N PHE A 43 12.01 9.05 -3.14
CA PHE A 43 10.61 9.44 -3.03
C PHE A 43 10.38 10.31 -1.79
N GLN A 44 9.40 11.21 -1.84
CA GLN A 44 8.77 11.69 -0.61
C GLN A 44 7.70 10.67 -0.21
N VAL A 45 7.66 10.25 1.05
CA VAL A 45 6.64 9.33 1.54
C VAL A 45 5.81 10.03 2.59
N ALA A 46 4.51 10.16 2.32
CA ALA A 46 3.52 10.62 3.28
C ALA A 46 2.79 9.41 3.86
N ARG A 47 2.58 9.39 5.18
CA ARG A 47 1.77 8.38 5.86
C ARG A 47 0.70 9.05 6.69
N PHE A 48 -0.49 8.44 6.75
CA PHE A 48 -1.60 8.95 7.56
C PHE A 48 -2.33 7.83 8.29
N GLU A 49 -3.20 8.22 9.22
CA GLU A 49 -4.09 7.32 9.95
C GLU A 49 -5.55 7.53 9.58
N PHE A 50 -6.27 6.42 9.39
CA PHE A 50 -7.71 6.44 9.47
C PHE A 50 -8.14 6.84 10.89
N HIS A 51 -9.31 7.47 11.00
CA HIS A 51 -9.81 8.07 12.22
C HIS A 51 -9.81 7.09 13.41
N TYR A 52 -10.23 5.84 13.19
CA TYR A 52 -10.28 4.83 14.25
C TYR A 52 -8.89 4.49 14.83
N MET A 53 -7.83 4.62 14.04
CA MET A 53 -6.45 4.39 14.47
C MET A 53 -5.89 5.64 15.14
N ALA A 54 -6.14 6.82 14.56
CA ALA A 54 -5.76 8.10 15.17
C ALA A 54 -6.36 8.28 16.57
N ALA A 55 -7.62 7.87 16.76
CA ALA A 55 -8.31 7.92 18.05
C ALA A 55 -7.62 7.05 19.13
N ARG A 56 -6.87 6.01 18.76
CA ARG A 56 -6.10 5.18 19.72
C ARG A 56 -4.98 5.95 20.39
N ARG A 57 -4.44 7.00 19.75
CA ARG A 57 -3.44 7.89 20.36
C ARG A 57 -3.98 8.63 21.58
N TYR A 58 -5.31 8.75 21.68
CA TYR A 58 -6.03 9.38 22.78
C TYR A 58 -6.79 8.35 23.64
N GLY A 59 -6.38 7.08 23.62
CA GLY A 59 -6.95 6.02 24.44
C GLY A 59 -8.24 5.39 23.91
N GLN A 60 -8.77 5.81 22.76
CA GLN A 60 -9.99 5.24 22.20
C GLN A 60 -9.70 4.02 21.34
N ARG A 61 -9.92 2.81 21.89
CA ARG A 61 -9.72 1.55 21.17
C ARG A 61 -11.02 1.06 20.55
N LYS A 62 -11.19 1.32 19.25
CA LYS A 62 -12.25 0.74 18.42
C LYS A 62 -11.71 -0.40 17.55
N PRO A 63 -12.54 -1.42 17.25
CA PRO A 63 -12.20 -2.40 16.24
C PRO A 63 -11.99 -1.70 14.88
N PRO A 64 -11.19 -2.28 13.98
CA PRO A 64 -11.06 -1.76 12.63
C PRO A 64 -12.43 -1.75 11.93
N PRO A 65 -12.78 -0.67 11.22
CA PRO A 65 -14.03 -0.59 10.48
C PRO A 65 -13.98 -1.50 9.25
N ARG A 66 -15.10 -1.60 8.54
CA ARG A 66 -15.11 -2.21 7.20
C ARG A 66 -14.28 -1.33 6.26
N ALA A 67 -13.52 -1.94 5.36
CA ALA A 67 -12.60 -1.19 4.50
C ALA A 67 -13.34 -0.15 3.65
N GLU A 68 -14.52 -0.49 3.13
CA GLU A 68 -15.30 0.37 2.25
C GLU A 68 -15.76 1.66 2.95
N THR A 69 -15.96 1.62 4.27
CA THR A 69 -16.46 2.77 5.04
C THR A 69 -15.39 3.83 5.28
N VAL A 70 -14.12 3.53 5.03
CA VAL A 70 -13.01 4.50 5.18
C VAL A 70 -12.48 5.02 3.84
N ASN A 71 -13.12 4.67 2.72
CA ASN A 71 -12.80 5.25 1.41
C ASN A 71 -12.86 6.80 1.41
N PRO A 72 -13.88 7.46 2.02
CA PRO A 72 -13.92 8.92 2.07
C PRO A 72 -12.75 9.53 2.84
N GLU A 73 -12.24 8.83 3.86
CA GLU A 73 -11.07 9.29 4.63
C GLU A 73 -9.79 9.23 3.79
N TYR A 74 -9.64 8.20 2.95
CA TYR A 74 -8.50 8.09 2.02
C TYR A 74 -8.54 9.20 0.96
N ILE A 75 -9.71 9.43 0.34
CA ILE A 75 -9.90 10.52 -0.64
C ILE A 75 -9.62 11.86 0.02
N LYS A 76 -10.08 12.07 1.25
CA LYS A 76 -9.77 13.26 2.03
C LYS A 76 -8.26 13.40 2.29
N ALA A 77 -7.55 12.32 2.57
CA ALA A 77 -6.10 12.38 2.75
C ALA A 77 -5.38 12.81 1.46
N ILE A 78 -5.83 12.38 0.29
CA ILE A 78 -5.31 12.87 -1.00
C ILE A 78 -5.54 14.39 -1.13
N ALA A 79 -6.79 14.84 -0.91
CA ALA A 79 -7.14 16.26 -1.01
C ALA A 79 -6.36 17.14 0.00
N ASP A 80 -6.25 16.70 1.26
CA ASP A 80 -5.51 17.42 2.29
C ASP A 80 -4.00 17.46 1.97
N LEU A 81 -3.45 16.42 1.32
CA LEU A 81 -2.06 16.40 0.88
C LEU A 81 -1.82 17.40 -0.27
N ARG A 82 -2.74 17.46 -1.26
CA ARG A 82 -2.71 18.46 -2.34
C ARG A 82 -2.83 19.89 -1.80
N ALA A 83 -3.75 20.13 -0.85
CA ALA A 83 -3.94 21.43 -0.21
C ALA A 83 -2.70 21.92 0.57
N ARG A 84 -1.81 21.01 0.98
CA ARG A 84 -0.51 21.34 1.60
C ARG A 84 0.58 21.71 0.58
N GLY A 85 0.27 21.72 -0.72
CA GLY A 85 1.21 22.09 -1.79
C GLY A 85 1.97 20.93 -2.41
N VAL A 86 1.60 19.67 -2.11
CA VAL A 86 2.19 18.51 -2.81
C VAL A 86 1.72 18.50 -4.27
N ALA A 87 2.60 18.94 -5.16
CA ALA A 87 2.37 18.97 -6.60
C ALA A 87 3.01 17.75 -7.29
N GLY A 88 2.67 17.54 -8.56
CA GLY A 88 3.26 16.49 -9.38
C GLY A 88 2.67 15.09 -9.15
N PRO A 89 3.33 14.05 -9.70
CA PRO A 89 2.85 12.67 -9.63
C PRO A 89 2.68 12.17 -8.19
N LEU A 90 1.54 11.56 -7.93
CA LEU A 90 1.20 10.97 -6.64
C LEU A 90 0.88 9.50 -6.82
N ILE A 91 1.58 8.64 -6.09
CA ILE A 91 1.23 7.23 -5.96
C ILE A 91 0.53 7.04 -4.62
N ILE A 92 -0.59 6.34 -4.61
CA ILE A 92 -1.28 5.99 -3.37
C ILE A 92 -1.05 4.51 -3.04
N GLY A 93 -1.31 4.13 -1.79
CA GLY A 93 -1.13 2.76 -1.38
C GLY A 93 -1.34 2.49 0.09
N GLY A 94 -0.92 1.31 0.52
CA GLY A 94 -0.92 0.99 1.93
C GLY A 94 -0.67 -0.47 2.23
N LYS A 95 -0.56 -0.73 3.53
CA LYS A 95 -0.38 -2.08 4.06
C LYS A 95 -1.71 -2.77 4.29
N SER A 96 -1.89 -3.98 3.80
CA SER A 96 -3.04 -4.83 4.09
C SER A 96 -4.36 -4.11 3.85
N MET A 97 -5.18 -3.89 4.89
CA MET A 97 -6.41 -3.09 4.82
C MET A 97 -6.19 -1.73 4.16
N GLY A 98 -5.10 -1.01 4.44
CA GLY A 98 -4.81 0.28 3.82
C GLY A 98 -4.60 0.18 2.31
N GLY A 99 -3.94 -0.90 1.85
CA GLY A 99 -3.79 -1.20 0.43
C GLY A 99 -5.12 -1.55 -0.23
N ARG A 100 -5.97 -2.32 0.47
CA ARG A 100 -7.34 -2.61 0.04
C ARG A 100 -8.16 -1.32 -0.13
N VAL A 101 -8.14 -0.43 0.84
CA VAL A 101 -8.85 0.87 0.78
C VAL A 101 -8.33 1.72 -0.38
N ALA A 102 -7.00 1.85 -0.52
CA ALA A 102 -6.38 2.57 -1.63
C ALA A 102 -6.84 2.03 -2.99
N SER A 103 -6.88 0.70 -3.15
CA SER A 103 -7.31 0.07 -4.41
C SER A 103 -8.77 0.31 -4.78
N MET A 104 -9.64 0.50 -3.79
CA MET A 104 -11.07 0.74 -4.03
C MET A 104 -11.37 2.18 -4.48
N VAL A 105 -10.45 3.12 -4.22
CA VAL A 105 -10.58 4.53 -4.66
C VAL A 105 -9.68 4.86 -5.85
N ALA A 106 -8.77 3.96 -6.21
CA ALA A 106 -7.69 4.21 -7.17
C ALA A 106 -8.23 4.68 -8.53
N ASP A 107 -9.15 3.94 -9.15
CA ASP A 107 -9.65 4.27 -10.49
C ASP A 107 -10.39 5.61 -10.54
N GLU A 108 -11.14 5.95 -9.50
CA GLU A 108 -11.80 7.26 -9.41
C GLU A 108 -10.77 8.38 -9.34
N MET A 109 -9.74 8.23 -8.51
CA MET A 109 -8.69 9.24 -8.35
C MET A 109 -7.78 9.32 -9.58
N PHE A 110 -7.50 8.20 -10.22
CA PHE A 110 -6.70 8.13 -11.44
C PHE A 110 -7.43 8.81 -12.61
N ALA A 111 -8.73 8.55 -12.78
CA ALA A 111 -9.55 9.21 -13.80
C ALA A 111 -9.65 10.74 -13.59
N LYS A 112 -9.55 11.21 -12.35
CA LYS A 112 -9.49 12.64 -12.00
C LYS A 112 -8.11 13.27 -12.20
N GLY A 113 -7.08 12.48 -12.52
CA GLY A 113 -5.69 12.94 -12.60
C GLY A 113 -5.07 13.24 -11.23
N GLU A 114 -5.70 12.82 -10.14
CA GLU A 114 -5.22 13.08 -8.76
C GLU A 114 -4.08 12.14 -8.36
N ILE A 115 -4.00 10.97 -8.98
CA ILE A 115 -2.95 9.97 -8.76
C ILE A 115 -2.42 9.44 -10.10
N SER A 116 -1.23 8.87 -10.08
CA SER A 116 -0.58 8.24 -11.24
C SER A 116 -0.49 6.72 -11.13
N GLY A 117 -0.73 6.15 -9.94
CA GLY A 117 -0.63 4.72 -9.72
C GLY A 117 -0.90 4.29 -8.28
N LEU A 118 -0.89 2.97 -8.07
CA LEU A 118 -1.22 2.31 -6.82
C LEU A 118 -0.14 1.31 -6.38
N ILE A 119 0.17 1.26 -5.09
CA ILE A 119 1.03 0.24 -4.47
C ILE A 119 0.31 -0.42 -3.29
N CYS A 120 0.16 -1.74 -3.32
CA CYS A 120 -0.35 -2.52 -2.19
C CYS A 120 0.75 -3.38 -1.56
N LEU A 121 0.79 -3.41 -0.23
CA LEU A 121 1.78 -4.18 0.54
C LEU A 121 1.06 -5.25 1.36
N GLY A 122 1.21 -6.52 0.99
CA GLY A 122 0.48 -7.62 1.62
C GLY A 122 -1.02 -7.48 1.35
N TYR A 123 -1.46 -7.54 0.08
CA TYR A 123 -2.88 -7.32 -0.23
C TYR A 123 -3.74 -8.46 0.33
N PRO A 124 -4.80 -8.17 1.09
CA PRO A 124 -5.56 -9.22 1.75
C PRO A 124 -6.67 -9.77 0.82
N PHE A 125 -6.31 -10.60 -0.17
CA PHE A 125 -7.22 -11.09 -1.22
C PHE A 125 -8.46 -11.81 -0.66
N HIS A 126 -8.30 -12.57 0.42
CA HIS A 126 -9.38 -13.15 1.23
C HIS A 126 -8.99 -13.15 2.72
N PRO A 127 -9.92 -13.34 3.66
CA PRO A 127 -9.56 -13.63 5.05
C PRO A 127 -8.88 -15.02 5.16
N PRO A 128 -7.96 -15.23 6.12
CA PRO A 128 -7.39 -16.54 6.40
C PRO A 128 -8.49 -17.57 6.67
N ALA A 129 -8.27 -18.79 6.17
CA ALA A 129 -9.22 -19.92 6.24
C ALA A 129 -10.60 -19.66 5.58
N LYS A 130 -10.72 -18.63 4.75
CA LYS A 130 -11.96 -18.29 4.00
C LYS A 130 -11.65 -17.92 2.53
N PRO A 131 -10.99 -18.81 1.75
CA PRO A 131 -10.55 -18.52 0.38
C PRO A 131 -11.68 -18.18 -0.58
N GLU A 132 -12.92 -18.55 -0.25
CA GLU A 132 -14.13 -18.21 -1.02
C GLU A 132 -14.59 -16.76 -0.86
N GLN A 133 -14.14 -16.05 0.19
CA GLN A 133 -14.57 -14.68 0.51
C GLN A 133 -13.63 -13.64 -0.11
N LEU A 134 -13.62 -13.64 -1.44
CA LEU A 134 -12.73 -12.80 -2.24
C LEU A 134 -13.02 -11.30 -2.08
N ARG A 135 -11.92 -10.53 -2.08
CA ARG A 135 -11.88 -9.06 -1.99
C ARG A 135 -11.25 -8.48 -3.27
N THR A 136 -11.56 -9.10 -4.41
CA THR A 136 -10.91 -8.87 -5.70
C THR A 136 -11.83 -8.28 -6.76
N LYS A 137 -13.13 -8.12 -6.48
CA LYS A 137 -14.13 -7.73 -7.49
C LYS A 137 -13.72 -6.49 -8.30
N HIS A 138 -13.23 -5.45 -7.64
CA HIS A 138 -12.77 -4.22 -8.32
C HIS A 138 -11.38 -4.34 -8.95
N LEU A 139 -10.58 -5.34 -8.57
CA LEU A 139 -9.25 -5.58 -9.13
C LEU A 139 -9.29 -6.18 -10.54
N ALA A 140 -10.38 -6.87 -10.90
CA ALA A 140 -10.54 -7.49 -12.22
C ALA A 140 -10.56 -6.44 -13.34
N ASP A 141 -11.18 -5.28 -13.09
CA ASP A 141 -11.36 -4.21 -14.08
C ASP A 141 -10.52 -2.95 -13.78
N LEU A 142 -9.60 -3.03 -12.81
CA LEU A 142 -8.80 -1.89 -12.37
C LEU A 142 -8.00 -1.29 -13.53
N LYS A 143 -8.13 0.00 -13.77
CA LYS A 143 -7.43 0.72 -14.85
C LYS A 143 -6.14 1.37 -14.37
N THR A 144 -6.08 1.71 -13.10
CA THR A 144 -4.92 2.36 -12.48
C THR A 144 -3.69 1.43 -12.55
N PRO A 145 -2.54 1.89 -13.06
CA PRO A 145 -1.29 1.13 -12.98
C PRO A 145 -1.01 0.75 -11.53
N THR A 146 -0.76 -0.53 -11.27
CA THR A 146 -0.71 -1.06 -9.90
C THR A 146 0.43 -2.05 -9.68
N LEU A 147 1.14 -1.90 -8.57
CA LEU A 147 2.01 -2.95 -8.01
C LEU A 147 1.38 -3.55 -6.75
N ILE A 148 1.34 -4.87 -6.66
CA ILE A 148 1.02 -5.59 -5.42
C ILE A 148 2.27 -6.35 -4.99
N PHE A 149 2.86 -5.99 -3.86
CA PHE A 149 3.92 -6.78 -3.22
C PHE A 149 3.29 -7.81 -2.28
N GLN A 150 3.55 -9.08 -2.52
CA GLN A 150 2.96 -10.19 -1.76
C GLN A 150 4.04 -11.18 -1.31
N GLY A 151 3.97 -11.61 -0.07
CA GLY A 151 4.81 -12.69 0.42
C GLY A 151 4.34 -14.05 -0.13
N THR A 152 5.26 -14.95 -0.49
CA THR A 152 4.87 -16.29 -0.99
C THR A 152 4.22 -17.17 0.08
N ARG A 153 4.31 -16.79 1.36
CA ARG A 153 3.65 -17.43 2.51
C ARG A 153 2.47 -16.62 3.07
N ASP A 154 1.97 -15.64 2.33
CA ASP A 154 0.84 -14.84 2.79
C ASP A 154 -0.46 -15.65 2.79
N GLU A 155 -1.00 -15.92 3.98
CA GLU A 155 -2.25 -16.68 4.19
C GLU A 155 -3.50 -15.94 3.71
N PHE A 156 -3.38 -14.67 3.32
CA PHE A 156 -4.48 -13.90 2.73
C PHE A 156 -4.54 -14.02 1.20
N GLY A 157 -3.60 -14.74 0.58
CA GLY A 157 -3.61 -15.05 -0.84
C GLY A 157 -2.23 -15.53 -1.28
N THR A 158 -2.14 -16.83 -1.51
CA THR A 158 -0.95 -17.53 -2.01
C THR A 158 -0.74 -17.30 -3.51
N LYS A 159 0.44 -17.67 -4.01
CA LYS A 159 0.79 -17.52 -5.43
C LYS A 159 -0.14 -18.31 -6.34
N GLU A 160 -0.46 -19.52 -5.94
CA GLU A 160 -1.30 -20.45 -6.67
C GLU A 160 -2.74 -19.93 -6.73
N GLU A 161 -3.26 -19.42 -5.62
CA GLU A 161 -4.59 -18.84 -5.56
C GLU A 161 -4.70 -17.57 -6.42
N VAL A 162 -3.76 -16.64 -6.24
CA VAL A 162 -3.79 -15.33 -6.94
C VAL A 162 -3.70 -15.49 -8.46
N ALA A 163 -3.00 -16.52 -8.95
CA ALA A 163 -2.96 -16.85 -10.37
C ALA A 163 -4.34 -17.16 -10.99
N THR A 164 -5.33 -17.53 -10.17
CA THR A 164 -6.70 -17.88 -10.63
C THR A 164 -7.68 -16.70 -10.59
N TYR A 165 -7.33 -15.58 -9.96
CA TYR A 165 -8.28 -14.51 -9.64
C TYR A 165 -8.65 -13.57 -10.78
N GLY A 166 -8.06 -13.73 -11.97
CA GLY A 166 -8.39 -12.90 -13.14
C GLY A 166 -8.12 -11.40 -12.91
N LEU A 167 -6.99 -11.08 -12.28
CA LEU A 167 -6.61 -9.68 -12.02
C LEU A 167 -6.43 -8.90 -13.33
N SER A 168 -6.76 -7.60 -13.30
CA SER A 168 -6.53 -6.69 -14.42
C SER A 168 -5.07 -6.73 -14.88
N LYS A 169 -4.85 -6.57 -16.20
CA LYS A 169 -3.51 -6.43 -16.79
C LYS A 169 -2.76 -5.17 -16.32
N ALA A 170 -3.46 -4.21 -15.69
CA ALA A 170 -2.84 -3.06 -15.07
C ALA A 170 -2.13 -3.40 -13.73
N ILE A 171 -2.33 -4.61 -13.21
CA ILE A 171 -1.77 -5.07 -11.94
C ILE A 171 -0.57 -6.00 -12.20
N GLU A 172 0.60 -5.61 -11.69
CA GLU A 172 1.76 -6.49 -11.57
C GLU A 172 1.89 -6.98 -10.12
N VAL A 173 1.92 -8.30 -9.91
CA VAL A 173 2.14 -8.90 -8.59
C VAL A 173 3.60 -9.29 -8.44
N ILE A 174 4.26 -8.71 -7.46
CA ILE A 174 5.67 -8.94 -7.13
C ILE A 174 5.73 -9.86 -5.91
N TRP A 175 6.15 -11.10 -6.15
CA TRP A 175 6.29 -12.12 -5.11
C TRP A 175 7.62 -11.96 -4.38
N LEU A 176 7.54 -11.88 -3.06
CA LEU A 176 8.69 -11.79 -2.16
C LEU A 176 8.88 -13.14 -1.45
N GLU A 177 10.01 -13.78 -1.74
CA GLU A 177 10.28 -15.18 -1.39
C GLU A 177 10.30 -15.44 0.12
N ASP A 178 9.55 -16.44 0.56
CA ASP A 178 9.31 -16.80 1.97
C ASP A 178 8.68 -15.67 2.82
N GLY A 179 8.29 -14.55 2.20
CA GLY A 179 7.62 -13.43 2.85
C GLY A 179 6.28 -13.84 3.43
N ASP A 180 5.99 -13.39 4.66
CA ASP A 180 4.65 -13.45 5.25
C ASP A 180 3.81 -12.22 4.86
N HIS A 181 2.67 -12.00 5.53
CA HIS A 181 1.78 -10.85 5.32
C HIS A 181 2.39 -9.48 5.72
N ASP A 182 3.48 -9.50 6.50
CA ASP A 182 4.31 -8.34 6.79
C ASP A 182 5.48 -8.20 5.81
N LEU A 183 5.53 -9.05 4.78
CA LEU A 183 6.61 -9.21 3.81
C LEU A 183 7.93 -9.68 4.44
N LYS A 184 7.89 -10.25 5.65
CA LYS A 184 9.09 -10.71 6.36
C LYS A 184 9.41 -12.15 5.97
N PRO A 185 10.61 -12.41 5.45
CA PRO A 185 11.08 -13.77 5.20
C PRO A 185 11.65 -14.41 6.47
N ARG A 186 11.71 -15.74 6.50
CA ARG A 186 12.54 -16.47 7.46
C ARG A 186 13.93 -16.64 6.84
N LYS A 187 14.88 -15.82 7.31
CA LYS A 187 16.25 -15.79 6.75
C LYS A 187 16.95 -17.16 6.71
N SER A 188 16.70 -18.03 7.69
CA SER A 188 17.27 -19.38 7.71
C SER A 188 16.73 -20.31 6.63
N VAL A 189 15.57 -20.00 6.03
CA VAL A 189 14.92 -20.81 5.01
C VAL A 189 15.25 -20.28 3.61
N SER A 190 15.04 -18.99 3.37
CA SER A 190 15.20 -18.41 2.02
C SER A 190 16.51 -17.67 1.79
N GLY A 191 17.30 -17.41 2.84
CA GLY A 191 18.48 -16.56 2.77
C GLY A 191 18.18 -15.05 2.74
N PHE A 192 16.94 -14.64 2.45
CA PHE A 192 16.54 -13.24 2.43
C PHE A 192 16.30 -12.68 3.82
N SER A 193 16.63 -11.41 4.01
CA SER A 193 16.21 -10.61 5.15
C SER A 193 15.05 -9.67 4.77
N THR A 194 14.37 -9.10 5.77
CA THR A 194 13.39 -8.03 5.54
C THR A 194 14.01 -6.84 4.81
N ALA A 195 15.29 -6.52 5.07
CA ALA A 195 15.98 -5.44 4.38
C ALA A 195 16.17 -5.72 2.88
N ASP A 196 16.42 -6.98 2.51
CA ASP A 196 16.53 -7.39 1.10
C ASP A 196 15.17 -7.24 0.39
N HIS A 197 14.08 -7.67 1.04
CA HIS A 197 12.73 -7.47 0.52
C HIS A 197 12.37 -5.99 0.36
N LEU A 198 12.72 -5.14 1.33
CA LEU A 198 12.50 -3.70 1.25
C LEU A 198 13.35 -3.04 0.15
N LYS A 199 14.58 -3.53 -0.07
CA LYS A 199 15.43 -3.09 -1.18
C LYS A 199 14.81 -3.45 -2.53
N THR A 200 14.33 -4.68 -2.68
CA THR A 200 13.59 -5.13 -3.87
C THR A 200 12.36 -4.25 -4.09
N LEU A 201 11.54 -4.05 -3.05
CA LEU A 201 10.36 -3.19 -3.12
C LEU A 201 10.71 -1.79 -3.62
N ALA A 202 11.68 -1.11 -3.00
CA ALA A 202 12.03 0.26 -3.35
C ALA A 202 12.62 0.35 -4.77
N GLY A 203 13.46 -0.61 -5.17
CA GLY A 203 14.03 -0.69 -6.52
C GLY A 203 12.98 -0.94 -7.60
N THR A 204 12.04 -1.86 -7.35
CA THR A 204 10.94 -2.15 -8.27
C THR A 204 10.01 -0.95 -8.41
N VAL A 205 9.67 -0.26 -7.32
CA VAL A 205 8.86 0.97 -7.37
C VAL A 205 9.59 2.07 -8.14
N LYS A 206 10.91 2.22 -7.98
CA LYS A 206 11.71 3.19 -8.74
C LYS A 206 11.69 2.91 -10.24
N ALA A 207 11.93 1.66 -10.64
CA ALA A 207 11.90 1.28 -12.04
C ALA A 207 10.49 1.40 -12.64
N TRP A 208 9.46 1.01 -11.88
CA TRP A 208 8.07 1.05 -12.33
C TRP A 208 7.57 2.49 -12.49
N THR A 209 7.83 3.38 -11.54
CA THR A 209 7.43 4.80 -11.67
C THR A 209 8.09 5.46 -12.88
N GLY A 210 9.35 5.13 -13.18
CA GLY A 210 10.02 5.59 -14.41
C GLY A 210 9.35 5.19 -15.73
N ARG A 211 8.39 4.24 -15.72
CA ARG A 211 7.59 3.84 -16.90
C ARG A 211 6.21 4.49 -16.96
N ILE A 212 5.65 4.89 -15.82
CA ILE A 212 4.24 5.32 -15.71
C ILE A 212 4.08 6.82 -15.48
N VAL A 213 5.16 7.52 -15.09
CA VAL A 213 5.16 8.99 -14.91
C VAL A 213 6.09 9.72 -15.89
N SER A 214 6.67 8.99 -16.84
CA SER A 214 7.51 9.50 -17.92
C SER A 214 6.70 10.18 -19.02
#